data_AF-A0A9C9TDP9-F1
#
_entry.id   AF-A0A9C9TDP9-F1
#
_cell.length_a   1.000
_cell.length_b   1.000
_cell.length_c   1.000
_cell.angle_alpha   90.00
_cell.angle_beta   90.00
_cell.angle_gamma   90.00
#
_symmetry.space_group_name_H-M   'P 1'
#
loop_
_entity.id
_entity.type
_entity.pdbx_description
1 polymer ?
#
loop_
_entity_poly.entity_id
_entity_poly.type
_entity_poly.pdbx_seq_one_letter_code
_entity_poly.pdbx_strand_id
1 'polypeptide(L)'
;MADLVFDVGALADLLAQYFQAENRLTPQFHSDRFLPDSAVRRVNRIVQGDGRYILAASAMAFVELARKWDDIVAGRFLPHQLAAFIHAPPDWFSIEPVDRDLVPLRGEVPPDVLMPDGTRQSVELPDTIHLATVLSREKAELITSDQRLVQMMDSRIRGLAR
;
A
#
# COMPACT_ATOMS: atom_id res chain seq x y z
N MET A 1 17.02 -2.05 0.80
CA MET A 1 15.57 -2.33 0.87
C MET A 1 14.85 -1.40 -0.10
N ALA A 2 13.53 -1.46 -0.18
CA ALA A 2 12.67 -0.59 -0.98
C ALA A 2 11.63 0.01 -0.04
N ASP A 3 11.07 1.18 -0.38
CA ASP A 3 9.87 1.69 0.24
C ASP A 3 8.71 0.71 0.02
N LEU A 4 7.77 0.66 0.96
CA LEU A 4 6.59 -0.19 0.86
C LEU A 4 5.38 0.69 0.64
N VAL A 5 4.76 0.57 -0.54
CA VAL A 5 3.52 1.27 -0.87
C VAL A 5 2.36 0.33 -0.62
N PHE A 6 1.36 0.74 0.14
CA PHE A 6 0.21 -0.08 0.49
C PHE A 6 -0.99 0.27 -0.39
N ASP A 7 -1.65 -0.75 -0.94
CA ASP A 7 -3.02 -0.60 -1.42
C ASP A 7 -4.01 -0.46 -0.25
N VAL A 8 -5.30 -0.30 -0.56
CA VAL A 8 -6.34 -0.13 0.47
C VAL A 8 -6.46 -1.31 1.43
N GLY A 9 -6.26 -2.56 0.95
CA GLY A 9 -6.41 -3.76 1.77
C GLY A 9 -5.25 -3.90 2.75
N ALA A 10 -4.03 -3.80 2.25
CA ALA A 10 -2.83 -3.89 3.07
C ALA A 10 -2.69 -2.70 4.04
N LEU A 11 -3.13 -1.50 3.64
CA LEU A 11 -3.22 -0.33 4.52
C LEU A 11 -4.18 -0.59 5.69
N ALA A 12 -5.34 -1.20 5.42
CA ALA A 12 -6.32 -1.47 6.47
C ALA A 12 -5.79 -2.47 7.51
N ASP A 13 -5.05 -3.50 7.09
CA ASP A 13 -4.38 -4.43 8.01
C ASP A 13 -3.31 -3.74 8.84
N LEU A 14 -2.48 -2.90 8.19
CA LEU A 14 -1.46 -2.12 8.89
C LEU A 14 -2.09 -1.22 9.96
N LEU A 15 -3.14 -0.47 9.62
CA LEU A 15 -3.82 0.44 10.54
C LEU A 15 -4.50 -0.31 11.69
N ALA A 16 -5.19 -1.41 11.40
CA ALA A 16 -5.81 -2.25 12.43
C ALA A 16 -4.79 -2.71 13.47
N GLN A 17 -3.63 -3.18 13.03
CA GLN A 17 -2.57 -3.61 13.93
C GLN A 17 -1.90 -2.44 14.65
N TYR A 18 -1.71 -1.30 13.98
CA TYR A 18 -1.14 -0.09 14.58
C TYR A 18 -1.98 0.40 15.78
N PHE A 19 -3.29 0.54 15.60
CA PHE A 19 -4.17 1.00 16.68
C PHE A 19 -4.36 -0.03 17.79
N GLN A 20 -4.21 -1.33 17.50
CA GLN A 20 -4.20 -2.37 18.54
C GLN A 20 -2.86 -2.46 19.28
N ALA A 21 -1.77 -1.99 18.67
CA ALA A 21 -0.43 -2.00 19.24
C ALA A 21 -0.19 -0.89 20.27
N GLU A 22 -1.06 0.12 20.38
CA GLU A 22 -0.97 1.17 21.42
C GLU A 22 -0.96 0.61 22.85
N ASN A 23 -1.47 -0.62 23.05
CA ASN A 23 -1.42 -1.32 24.34
C ASN A 23 -0.20 -2.24 24.53
N ARG A 24 0.82 -2.18 23.65
CA ARG A 24 1.97 -3.10 23.68
C ARG A 24 3.29 -2.34 23.87
N LEU A 25 4.15 -2.88 24.74
CA LEU A 25 5.50 -2.36 25.03
C LEU A 25 6.45 -2.38 23.81
N THR A 26 6.12 -3.14 22.78
CA THR A 26 6.87 -3.16 21.52
C THR A 26 5.88 -3.40 20.39
N PRO A 27 5.60 -2.40 19.52
CA PRO A 27 4.73 -2.61 18.38
C PRO A 27 5.42 -3.57 17.41
N GLN A 28 4.88 -4.79 17.31
CA GLN A 28 5.23 -5.75 16.27
C GLN A 28 4.00 -6.02 15.42
N PHE A 29 4.14 -5.77 14.12
CA PHE A 29 3.20 -6.19 13.11
C PHE A 29 3.37 -7.69 12.86
N HIS A 30 2.28 -8.34 12.46
CA HIS A 30 2.18 -9.75 12.14
C HIS A 30 1.44 -9.93 10.82
N SER A 31 1.57 -11.13 10.23
CA SER A 31 0.88 -11.45 8.97
C SER A 31 -0.61 -11.55 9.21
N ASP A 32 -1.37 -11.04 8.25
CA ASP A 32 -2.84 -11.02 8.26
C ASP A 32 -3.34 -11.10 6.80
N ARG A 33 -4.66 -11.02 6.60
CA ARG A 33 -5.37 -11.26 5.35
C ARG A 33 -4.73 -10.62 4.10
N PHE A 34 -4.26 -9.38 4.20
CA PHE A 34 -3.70 -8.58 3.12
C PHE A 34 -2.23 -8.22 3.33
N LEU A 35 -1.70 -8.41 4.55
CA LEU A 35 -0.31 -8.12 4.89
C LEU A 35 0.52 -9.41 5.02
N PRO A 36 1.27 -9.84 3.98
CA PRO A 36 1.98 -11.12 4.00
C PRO A 36 3.24 -11.08 4.88
N ASP A 37 3.70 -12.25 5.34
CA ASP A 37 4.91 -12.42 6.18
C ASP A 37 6.15 -11.68 5.66
N SER A 38 6.33 -11.66 4.33
CA SER A 38 7.47 -10.97 3.70
C SER A 38 7.39 -9.45 3.87
N ALA A 39 6.19 -8.87 3.80
CA ALA A 39 5.94 -7.45 4.04
C ALA A 39 6.13 -7.11 5.52
N VAL A 40 5.58 -7.93 6.42
CA VAL A 40 5.66 -7.74 7.88
C VAL A 40 7.09 -7.61 8.38
N ARG A 41 8.00 -8.49 7.94
CA ARG A 41 9.43 -8.40 8.32
C ARG A 41 10.08 -7.08 7.92
N ARG A 42 9.60 -6.46 6.83
CA ARG A 42 10.11 -5.18 6.34
C ARG A 42 9.45 -4.01 7.08
N VAL A 43 8.14 -4.07 7.30
CA VAL A 43 7.38 -3.14 8.14
C VAL A 43 8.01 -3.02 9.52
N ASN A 44 8.24 -4.14 10.21
CA ASN A 44 8.84 -4.15 11.54
C ASN A 44 10.24 -3.52 11.57
N ARG A 45 11.07 -3.74 10.53
CA ARG A 45 12.39 -3.10 10.44
C ARG A 45 12.30 -1.59 10.24
N ILE A 46 11.35 -1.13 9.41
CA ILE A 46 11.13 0.30 9.16
C ILE A 46 10.67 0.99 10.44
N VAL A 47 9.67 0.42 11.12
CA VAL A 47 9.10 0.97 12.37
C VAL A 47 10.14 0.97 13.50
N GLN A 48 11.10 0.04 13.51
CA GLN A 48 12.20 -0.01 14.48
C GLN A 48 13.34 0.99 14.21
N GLY A 49 13.25 1.81 13.15
CA GLY A 49 14.16 2.94 12.96
C GLY A 49 15.31 2.71 11.97
N ASP A 50 15.16 1.83 10.97
CA ASP A 50 16.16 1.70 9.89
C ASP A 50 16.29 3.02 9.08
N GLY A 51 15.30 3.94 9.14
CA GLY A 51 15.36 5.35 8.71
C GLY A 51 15.61 5.62 7.22
N ARG A 52 16.01 4.60 6.46
CA ARG A 52 16.34 4.67 5.02
C ARG A 52 15.15 4.43 4.11
N TYR A 53 14.05 3.91 4.65
CA TYR A 53 12.88 3.48 3.91
C TYR A 53 11.64 3.86 4.70
N ILE A 54 10.56 4.16 3.98
CA ILE A 54 9.30 4.52 4.61
C ILE A 54 8.17 3.62 4.14
N LEU A 55 7.15 3.54 4.98
CA LEU A 55 5.85 3.01 4.60
C LEU A 55 5.07 4.15 3.94
N ALA A 56 4.37 3.86 2.86
CA ALA A 56 3.64 4.88 2.12
C ALA A 56 2.28 4.36 1.66
N ALA A 57 1.28 5.23 1.60
CA ALA A 57 0.05 4.94 0.86
C ALA A 57 -0.41 6.20 0.14
N SER A 58 -1.06 6.04 -1.01
CA SER A 58 -1.66 7.18 -1.70
C SER A 58 -2.81 7.76 -0.88
N ALA A 59 -3.06 9.06 -0.98
CA ALA A 59 -4.25 9.68 -0.40
C ALA A 59 -5.55 9.03 -0.92
N MET A 60 -5.53 8.46 -2.13
CA MET A 60 -6.64 7.67 -2.67
C MET A 60 -6.92 6.40 -1.87
N ALA A 61 -5.90 5.75 -1.30
CA ALA A 61 -6.10 4.56 -0.45
C ALA A 61 -6.97 4.90 0.77
N PHE A 62 -6.78 6.08 1.35
CA PHE A 62 -7.61 6.57 2.47
C PHE A 62 -9.03 6.90 2.03
N VAL A 63 -9.21 7.50 0.85
CA VAL A 63 -10.53 7.74 0.26
C VAL A 63 -11.27 6.42 -0.01
N GLU A 64 -10.58 5.42 -0.54
CA GLU A 64 -11.15 4.08 -0.75
C GLU A 64 -11.53 3.40 0.56
N LEU A 65 -10.68 3.50 1.57
CA LEU A 65 -10.93 2.93 2.89
C LEU A 65 -12.17 3.57 3.54
N ALA A 66 -12.34 4.89 3.41
CA ALA A 66 -13.55 5.59 3.85
C ALA A 66 -14.79 5.17 3.04
N ARG A 67 -14.67 4.98 1.73
CA ARG A 67 -15.78 4.57 0.86
C ARG A 67 -16.23 3.13 1.10
N LYS A 68 -15.28 2.24 1.40
CA LYS A 68 -15.48 0.80 1.64
C LYS A 68 -15.34 0.48 3.14
N TRP A 69 -15.75 1.40 4.00
CA TRP A 69 -15.46 1.34 5.45
C TRP A 69 -15.93 0.03 6.09
N ASP A 70 -17.21 -0.30 5.92
CA ASP A 70 -17.78 -1.49 6.56
C ASP A 70 -17.18 -2.80 5.99
N ASP A 71 -16.86 -2.82 4.70
CA ASP A 71 -16.33 -4.00 4.01
C ASP A 71 -14.85 -4.28 4.34
N ILE A 72 -14.04 -3.23 4.45
CA ILE A 72 -12.59 -3.33 4.61
C ILE A 72 -12.19 -3.17 6.09
N VAL A 73 -12.73 -2.17 6.78
CA VAL A 73 -12.36 -1.89 8.17
C VAL A 73 -13.09 -2.85 9.10
N ALA A 74 -14.38 -3.13 8.85
CA ALA A 74 -15.17 -4.11 9.59
C ALA A 74 -15.03 -3.99 11.12
N GLY A 75 -14.99 -2.76 11.64
CA GLY A 75 -14.87 -2.48 13.08
C GLY A 75 -13.48 -2.71 13.69
N ARG A 76 -12.44 -2.99 12.89
CA ARG A 76 -11.07 -3.22 13.38
C ARG A 76 -10.40 -1.99 13.97
N PHE A 77 -10.86 -0.80 13.59
CA PHE A 77 -10.51 0.49 14.17
C PHE A 77 -11.64 1.50 13.92
N LEU A 78 -11.59 2.64 14.61
CA LEU A 78 -12.66 3.63 14.66
C LEU A 78 -12.37 4.83 13.73
N PRO A 79 -13.39 5.54 13.23
CA PRO A 79 -13.20 6.69 12.34
C PRO A 79 -12.30 7.80 12.92
N HIS A 80 -12.40 8.07 14.23
CA HIS A 80 -11.56 9.08 14.86
C HIS A 80 -10.09 8.65 14.98
N GLN A 81 -9.82 7.36 15.08
CA GLN A 81 -8.45 6.82 15.06
C GLN A 81 -7.84 7.05 13.68
N LEU A 82 -8.60 6.76 12.61
CA LEU A 82 -8.17 7.08 11.24
C LEU A 82 -7.93 8.59 11.06
N ALA A 83 -8.86 9.42 11.53
CA ALA A 83 -8.74 10.88 11.41
C ALA A 83 -7.47 11.40 12.14
N ALA A 84 -7.18 10.86 13.33
CA ALA A 84 -5.96 11.18 14.08
C ALA A 84 -4.69 10.76 13.31
N PHE A 85 -4.68 9.55 12.73
CA PHE A 85 -3.57 9.07 11.91
C PHE A 85 -3.34 9.91 10.65
N ILE A 86 -4.41 10.34 9.96
CA ILE A 86 -4.29 11.22 8.79
C ILE A 86 -3.73 12.59 9.20
N HIS A 87 -4.16 13.11 10.35
CA HIS A 87 -3.73 14.42 10.83
C HIS A 87 -2.28 14.43 11.28
N ALA A 88 -1.83 13.36 11.93
CA ALA A 88 -0.48 13.23 12.47
C ALA A 88 0.02 11.79 12.27
N PRO A 89 0.40 11.40 11.04
CA PRO A 89 0.95 10.08 10.80
C PRO A 89 2.29 9.91 11.53
N PRO A 90 2.65 8.69 11.97
CA PRO A 90 3.97 8.43 12.51
C PRO A 90 5.08 8.77 11.51
N ASP A 91 6.26 9.17 11.99
CA ASP A 91 7.39 9.59 11.14
C ASP A 91 7.88 8.52 10.14
N TRP A 92 7.56 7.24 10.38
CA TRP A 92 7.88 6.13 9.47
C TRP A 92 6.84 5.91 8.37
N PHE A 93 5.75 6.69 8.34
CA PHE A 93 4.66 6.58 7.38
C PHE A 93 4.44 7.89 6.61
N SER A 94 4.29 7.78 5.28
CA SER A 94 3.97 8.91 4.40
C SER A 94 2.62 8.71 3.71
N ILE A 95 1.81 9.78 3.70
CA ILE A 95 0.58 9.84 2.90
C ILE A 95 0.91 10.61 1.63
N GLU A 96 0.99 9.88 0.52
CA GLU A 96 1.43 10.42 -0.76
C GLU A 96 0.28 11.15 -1.46
N PRO A 97 0.46 12.40 -1.91
CA PRO A 97 -0.58 13.15 -2.57
C PRO A 97 -0.94 12.53 -3.93
N VAL A 98 -2.19 12.72 -4.33
CA VAL A 98 -2.64 12.46 -5.71
C VAL A 98 -2.72 13.80 -6.42
N ASP A 99 -1.58 14.25 -6.93
CA ASP A 99 -1.43 15.56 -7.56
C ASP A 99 -1.02 15.46 -9.04
N ARG A 100 -0.69 16.61 -9.62
CA ARG A 100 -0.31 16.73 -11.03
C ARG A 100 0.95 15.95 -11.40
N ASP A 101 1.84 15.68 -10.45
CA ASP A 101 3.10 15.00 -10.71
C ASP A 101 2.88 13.48 -10.81
N LEU A 102 1.79 12.99 -10.23
CA LEU A 102 1.36 11.59 -10.35
C LEU A 102 0.66 11.28 -11.69
N VAL A 103 0.08 12.30 -12.35
CA VAL A 103 -0.71 12.14 -13.58
C VAL A 103 0.09 11.51 -14.75
N PRO A 104 1.31 11.98 -15.07
CA PRO A 104 2.12 11.36 -16.12
C PRO A 104 2.42 9.89 -15.83
N LEU A 105 2.78 9.58 -14.57
CA LEU A 105 3.14 8.23 -14.13
C LEU A 105 1.94 7.28 -14.20
N ARG A 106 0.73 7.76 -13.92
CA ARG A 106 -0.49 6.98 -14.15
C ARG A 106 -0.65 6.61 -15.63
N GLY A 107 -0.26 7.49 -16.55
CA GLY A 107 -0.27 7.21 -17.99
C GLY A 107 0.68 6.09 -18.42
N GLU A 108 1.68 5.76 -17.59
CA GLU A 108 2.59 4.64 -17.80
C GLU A 108 2.03 3.31 -17.30
N VAL A 109 0.95 3.32 -16.50
CA VAL A 109 0.30 2.11 -16.03
C VAL A 109 -0.56 1.52 -17.15
N PRO A 110 -0.31 0.27 -17.58
CA PRO A 110 -1.15 -0.39 -18.58
C PRO A 110 -2.61 -0.46 -18.13
N PRO A 111 -3.59 -0.19 -19.03
CA PRO A 111 -5.00 -0.22 -18.67
C PRO A 111 -5.52 -1.65 -18.42
N ASP A 112 -4.82 -2.66 -18.93
CA ASP A 112 -5.15 -4.07 -18.77
C ASP A 112 -3.90 -4.88 -18.43
N VAL A 113 -4.08 -5.96 -17.68
CA VAL A 113 -3.05 -6.98 -17.41
C VAL A 113 -3.43 -8.30 -18.08
N LEU A 114 -2.44 -8.98 -18.66
CA LEU A 114 -2.58 -10.35 -19.14
C LEU A 114 -2.30 -11.31 -17.99
N MET A 115 -3.30 -12.10 -17.61
CA MET A 115 -3.22 -13.07 -16.54
C MET A 115 -2.56 -14.38 -17.02
N PRO A 116 -2.02 -15.22 -16.10
CA PRO A 116 -1.37 -16.47 -16.47
C PRO A 116 -2.24 -17.47 -17.24
N ASP A 117 -3.57 -17.40 -17.09
CA ASP A 117 -4.53 -18.22 -17.83
C ASP A 117 -4.83 -17.69 -19.25
N GLY A 118 -4.18 -16.60 -19.66
CA GLY A 118 -4.35 -15.95 -20.95
C GLY A 118 -5.50 -14.94 -21.01
N THR A 119 -6.25 -14.74 -19.91
CA THR A 119 -7.31 -13.73 -19.86
C THR A 119 -6.75 -12.32 -19.69
N ARG A 120 -7.46 -11.31 -20.20
CA ARG A 120 -7.17 -9.90 -19.93
C ARG A 120 -8.11 -9.37 -18.87
N GLN A 121 -7.56 -8.67 -17.89
CA GLN A 121 -8.33 -8.01 -16.84
C GLN A 121 -7.98 -6.53 -16.81
N SER A 122 -9.01 -5.68 -16.81
CA SER A 122 -8.82 -4.23 -16.72
C SER A 122 -8.40 -3.82 -15.32
N VAL A 123 -7.59 -2.76 -15.26
CA VAL A 123 -7.09 -2.18 -14.01
C VAL A 123 -7.99 -1.02 -13.63
N GLU A 124 -8.50 -1.03 -12.38
CA GLU A 124 -9.39 0.04 -11.94
C GLU A 124 -8.61 1.33 -11.66
N LEU A 125 -9.29 2.47 -11.73
CA LEU A 125 -8.66 3.78 -11.50
C LEU A 125 -7.90 3.86 -10.16
N PRO A 126 -8.45 3.42 -9.01
CA PRO A 126 -7.69 3.47 -7.75
C PRO A 126 -6.42 2.61 -7.78
N ASP A 127 -6.49 1.43 -8.40
CA ASP A 127 -5.34 0.53 -8.58
C ASP A 127 -4.23 1.19 -9.41
N THR A 128 -4.60 1.93 -10.48
CA THR A 128 -3.62 2.69 -11.26
C THR A 128 -2.93 3.79 -10.46
N ILE A 129 -3.62 4.39 -9.48
CA ILE A 129 -3.05 5.40 -8.59
C ILE A 129 -2.03 4.76 -7.65
N HIS A 130 -2.35 3.60 -7.05
CA HIS A 130 -1.40 2.88 -6.19
C HIS A 130 -0.13 2.48 -6.95
N LEU A 131 -0.27 2.00 -8.19
CA LEU A 131 0.87 1.71 -9.07
C LEU A 131 1.64 2.97 -9.47
N ALA A 132 0.96 4.08 -9.76
CA ALA A 132 1.60 5.37 -10.03
C ALA A 132 2.39 5.88 -8.82
N THR A 133 1.90 5.65 -7.60
CA THR A 133 2.61 5.97 -6.34
C THR A 133 3.86 5.11 -6.16
N VAL A 134 3.88 3.88 -6.66
CA VAL A 134 5.11 3.08 -6.71
C VAL A 134 6.08 3.63 -7.76
N LEU A 135 5.55 4.03 -8.92
CA LEU A 135 6.31 4.61 -10.03
C LEU A 135 7.00 5.93 -9.67
N SER A 136 6.40 6.75 -8.79
CA SER A 136 6.96 8.05 -8.39
C SER A 136 8.18 7.94 -7.48
N ARG A 137 8.53 6.73 -7.03
CA ARG A 137 9.59 6.48 -6.05
C ARG A 137 10.75 5.74 -6.71
N GLU A 138 11.97 6.13 -6.35
CA GLU A 138 13.19 5.53 -6.92
C GLU A 138 13.27 4.01 -6.71
N LYS A 139 12.82 3.54 -5.54
CA LYS A 139 12.83 2.12 -5.18
C LYS A 139 11.68 1.78 -4.25
N ALA A 140 10.56 1.37 -4.81
CA ALA A 140 9.37 0.99 -4.07
C ALA A 140 8.78 -0.34 -4.55
N GLU A 141 8.04 -0.98 -3.66
CA GLU A 141 7.25 -2.19 -3.92
C GLU A 141 5.80 -1.97 -3.51
N LEU A 142 4.85 -2.46 -4.31
CA LEU A 142 3.45 -2.49 -3.93
C LEU A 142 3.16 -3.68 -3.02
N ILE A 143 2.59 -3.42 -1.85
CA ILE A 143 2.02 -4.42 -0.96
C ILE A 143 0.52 -4.48 -1.25
N THR A 144 0.11 -5.59 -1.85
CA THR A 144 -1.27 -5.85 -2.30
C THR A 144 -1.56 -7.34 -2.28
N SER A 145 -2.83 -7.69 -2.12
CA SER A 145 -3.33 -9.06 -2.32
C SER A 145 -3.91 -9.28 -3.73
N ASP A 146 -4.09 -8.22 -4.51
CA ASP A 146 -4.65 -8.29 -5.85
C ASP A 146 -3.63 -8.92 -6.81
N GLN A 147 -3.97 -10.13 -7.29
CA GLN A 147 -3.12 -10.90 -8.19
C GLN A 147 -2.87 -10.19 -9.52
N ARG A 148 -3.78 -9.31 -9.96
CA ARG A 148 -3.59 -8.48 -11.15
C ARG A 148 -2.39 -7.55 -10.95
N LEU A 149 -2.35 -6.88 -9.81
CA LEU A 149 -1.32 -5.89 -9.49
C LEU A 149 0.03 -6.55 -9.20
N VAL A 150 0.02 -7.71 -8.53
CA VAL A 150 1.23 -8.55 -8.36
C VAL A 150 1.82 -8.91 -9.73
N GLN A 151 0.99 -9.39 -10.67
CA GLN A 151 1.43 -9.77 -12.01
C GLN A 151 2.01 -8.58 -12.80
N MET A 152 1.43 -7.38 -12.64
CA MET A 152 1.95 -6.16 -13.29
C MET A 152 3.34 -5.77 -12.76
N MET A 153 3.53 -5.84 -11.44
CA MET A 153 4.82 -5.53 -10.82
C MET A 153 5.92 -6.50 -11.25
N ASP A 154 5.61 -7.80 -11.33
CA ASP A 154 6.54 -8.83 -11.80
C ASP A 154 6.93 -8.63 -13.27
N SER A 155 5.96 -8.30 -14.11
CA SER A 155 6.17 -8.07 -15.55
C SER A 155 7.09 -6.88 -15.78
N ARG A 156 6.97 -5.84 -14.95
CA ARG A 156 7.83 -4.64 -15.00
C ARG A 156 9.26 -4.93 -14.54
N ILE A 157 9.45 -5.70 -13.46
CA ILE A 157 10.79 -6.15 -13.02
C ILE A 157 11.51 -6.90 -14.14
N ARG A 158 10.78 -7.75 -14.88
CA ARG A 158 11.34 -8.50 -16.01
C ARG A 158 11.58 -7.62 -17.25
N GLY A 159 10.79 -6.57 -17.45
CA GLY A 159 10.98 -5.61 -18.54
C GLY A 159 12.18 -4.68 -18.36
N LEU A 160 12.54 -4.36 -17.10
CA LEU A 160 13.72 -3.54 -16.75
C LEU A 160 15.03 -4.33 -16.71
N ALA A 161 14.98 -5.66 -16.70
CA ALA A 161 16.14 -6.56 -16.71
C ALA A 161 16.62 -6.95 -18.13
N ARG A 162 16.12 -6.27 -19.16
CA ARG A 162 16.53 -6.38 -20.57
C ARG A 162 17.19 -5.08 -21.02
#